data_AF-A0A260AZ79-F1
#
_entry.id   AF-A0A260AZ79-F1
#
_cell.length_a   1.000
_cell.length_b   1.000
_cell.length_c   1.000
_cell.angle_alpha   90.00
_cell.angle_beta   90.00
_cell.angle_gamma   90.00
#
_symmetry.space_group_name_H-M   'P 1'
#
loop_
_entity.id
_entity.type
_entity.pdbx_description
1 polymer ?
#
loop_
_entity_poly.entity_id
_entity_poly.type
_entity_poly.pdbx_seq_one_letter_code
_entity_poly.pdbx_strand_id
1 'polypeptide(L)'
;MPDDFVPVAAIVCDQIDEGVAPDTVPYREHRYEGDLTEVIRLLNAPSESTLIRGYCPTYSVVEPPQIWLVDNRGRAMEPTLPTGECGLLNYSAIAEIRALDMVTEFEHDVSVISYDRQRVSSCSPHYSEVLLGSERAAGLTIGYTYCLFSGTEFTGVTGEIEISIEDLAPAGPCTMSATRTAVTTYAAGWPSNIRNFTIELDGCRRAIPDGYAPLQATDELLAAFW
;
A
#
# COMPACT_ATOMS: atom_id res chain seq x y z
N MET A 1 1.70 -18.71 9.46
CA MET A 1 0.79 -18.52 10.61
C MET A 1 1.57 -18.78 11.89
N PRO A 2 1.42 -17.99 12.97
CA PRO A 2 2.05 -18.29 14.26
C PRO A 2 1.58 -19.65 14.80
N ASP A 3 2.45 -20.39 15.47
CA ASP A 3 2.17 -21.75 15.96
C ASP A 3 1.03 -21.82 17.00
N ASP A 4 0.77 -20.72 17.71
CA ASP A 4 -0.26 -20.61 18.74
C ASP A 4 -1.59 -20.02 18.22
N PHE A 5 -1.71 -19.83 16.90
CA PHE A 5 -2.88 -19.25 16.26
C PHE A 5 -3.75 -20.36 15.65
N VAL A 6 -4.92 -20.59 16.26
CA VAL A 6 -5.90 -21.58 15.78
C VAL A 6 -7.17 -20.82 15.36
N PRO A 7 -7.42 -20.68 14.05
CA PRO A 7 -8.56 -19.91 13.58
C PRO A 7 -9.86 -20.68 13.84
N VAL A 8 -10.88 -19.93 14.24
CA VAL A 8 -12.25 -20.41 14.48
C VAL A 8 -13.28 -19.72 13.57
N ALA A 9 -12.88 -18.66 12.88
CA ALA A 9 -13.68 -17.99 11.88
C ALA A 9 -12.81 -17.38 10.78
N ALA A 10 -13.43 -17.12 9.64
CA ALA A 10 -12.85 -16.36 8.55
C ALA A 10 -13.75 -15.15 8.23
N ILE A 11 -13.13 -14.01 7.98
CA ILE A 11 -13.78 -12.79 7.51
C ILE A 11 -13.39 -12.59 6.05
N VAL A 12 -14.35 -12.29 5.20
CA VAL A 12 -14.13 -11.89 3.80
C VAL A 12 -14.72 -10.51 3.59
N CYS A 13 -13.91 -9.56 3.13
CA CYS A 13 -14.35 -8.21 2.81
C CYS A 13 -14.48 -8.04 1.30
N ASP A 14 -15.71 -7.81 0.83
CA ASP A 14 -16.04 -7.57 -0.57
C ASP A 14 -16.37 -6.08 -0.77
N GLN A 15 -15.87 -5.47 -1.86
CA GLN A 15 -16.30 -4.11 -2.24
C GLN A 15 -17.71 -4.16 -2.83
N ILE A 16 -18.54 -3.17 -2.51
CA ILE A 16 -19.87 -3.03 -3.12
C ILE A 16 -19.74 -2.10 -4.33
N ASP A 17 -19.97 -2.64 -5.54
CA ASP A 17 -19.85 -1.89 -6.79
C ASP A 17 -21.09 -1.00 -7.11
N GLU A 18 -22.21 -1.15 -6.39
CA GLU A 18 -23.48 -0.47 -6.69
C GLU A 18 -23.88 0.56 -5.62
N GLY A 19 -24.34 1.74 -6.06
CA GLY A 19 -24.99 2.73 -5.17
C GLY A 19 -24.05 3.62 -4.35
N VAL A 20 -22.80 3.76 -4.79
CA VAL A 20 -21.73 4.53 -4.12
C VAL A 20 -22.15 5.99 -3.91
N ALA A 21 -22.29 6.41 -2.65
CA ALA A 21 -22.38 7.83 -2.31
C ALA A 21 -21.03 8.51 -2.62
N PRO A 22 -21.01 9.77 -3.09
CA PRO A 22 -19.81 10.39 -3.68
C PRO A 22 -18.59 10.49 -2.73
N ASP A 23 -18.80 10.30 -1.43
CA ASP A 23 -17.80 10.45 -0.37
C ASP A 23 -17.63 9.21 0.51
N THR A 24 -18.28 8.08 0.23
CA THR A 24 -18.09 6.82 0.96
C THR A 24 -17.90 5.62 0.04
N VAL A 25 -16.94 4.74 0.37
CA VAL A 25 -16.77 3.41 -0.23
C VAL A 25 -17.44 2.41 0.70
N PRO A 26 -18.57 1.81 0.29
CA PRO A 26 -19.20 0.75 1.05
C PRO A 26 -18.45 -0.58 0.84
N TYR A 27 -18.18 -1.31 1.93
CA TYR A 27 -17.71 -2.70 1.87
C TYR A 27 -18.55 -3.62 2.75
N ARG A 28 -18.70 -4.88 2.34
CA ARG A 28 -19.35 -5.92 3.13
C ARG A 28 -18.32 -6.80 3.79
N GLU A 29 -18.42 -6.89 5.09
CA GLU A 29 -17.71 -7.85 5.91
C GLU A 29 -18.61 -9.08 6.13
N HIS A 30 -18.22 -10.21 5.56
CA HIS A 30 -18.88 -11.48 5.77
C HIS A 30 -18.07 -12.33 6.75
N ARG A 31 -18.71 -12.79 7.83
CA ARG A 31 -18.12 -13.74 8.77
C ARG A 31 -18.61 -15.14 8.49
N TYR A 32 -17.66 -16.05 8.33
CA TYR A 32 -17.88 -17.46 8.12
C TYR A 32 -17.33 -18.27 9.29
N GLU A 33 -18.10 -19.24 9.74
CA GLU A 33 -17.73 -20.19 10.79
C GLU A 33 -17.93 -21.63 10.31
N GLY A 34 -17.17 -22.58 10.86
CA GLY A 34 -17.23 -23.98 10.47
C GLY A 34 -15.86 -24.66 10.58
N ASP A 35 -15.71 -25.79 9.90
CA ASP A 35 -14.44 -26.51 9.84
C ASP A 35 -13.46 -25.81 8.88
N LEU A 36 -12.51 -25.07 9.44
CA LEU A 36 -11.48 -24.34 8.68
C LEU A 36 -10.28 -25.22 8.30
N THR A 37 -10.30 -26.53 8.56
CA THR A 37 -9.15 -27.41 8.30
C THR A 37 -8.68 -27.33 6.85
N GLU A 38 -9.60 -27.37 5.90
CA GLU A 38 -9.27 -27.31 4.47
C GLU A 38 -8.80 -25.92 4.04
N VAL A 39 -9.41 -24.85 4.57
CA VAL A 39 -8.96 -23.47 4.37
C VAL A 39 -7.50 -23.31 4.79
N ILE A 40 -7.16 -23.79 6.00
CA ILE A 40 -5.79 -23.72 6.54
C ILE A 40 -4.83 -24.54 5.68
N ARG A 41 -5.24 -25.73 5.22
CA ARG A 41 -4.44 -26.57 4.34
C ARG A 41 -4.12 -25.86 3.02
N LEU A 42 -5.12 -25.20 2.42
CA LEU A 42 -4.99 -24.46 1.16
C LEU A 42 -4.11 -23.23 1.32
N LEU A 43 -4.26 -22.46 2.40
CA LEU A 43 -3.43 -21.27 2.66
C LEU A 43 -1.96 -21.61 2.94
N ASN A 44 -1.69 -22.78 3.54
CA ASN A 44 -0.32 -23.25 3.78
C ASN A 44 0.27 -24.06 2.60
N ALA A 45 -0.48 -24.23 1.51
CA ALA A 45 0.03 -24.91 0.33
C ALA A 45 1.25 -24.15 -0.24
N PRO A 46 2.28 -24.84 -0.72
CA PRO A 46 3.42 -24.18 -1.35
C PRO A 46 2.95 -23.42 -2.59
N SER A 47 3.49 -22.22 -2.78
CA SER A 47 3.33 -21.50 -4.04
C SER A 47 4.03 -22.25 -5.18
N GLU A 48 3.38 -22.32 -6.34
CA GLU A 48 3.93 -22.98 -7.51
C GLU A 48 5.07 -22.15 -8.13
N SER A 49 6.08 -22.82 -8.68
CA SER A 49 7.19 -22.15 -9.36
C SER A 49 6.71 -21.53 -10.67
N THR A 50 7.09 -20.28 -10.93
CA THR A 50 6.75 -19.56 -12.15
C THR A 50 7.17 -20.34 -13.40
N LEU A 51 6.20 -20.77 -14.22
CA LEU A 51 6.48 -21.36 -15.52
C LEU A 51 7.08 -20.31 -16.48
N ILE A 52 7.84 -20.80 -17.47
CA ILE A 52 8.60 -20.00 -18.45
C ILE A 52 7.67 -19.01 -19.19
N ARG A 53 8.14 -17.75 -19.34
CA ARG A 53 7.45 -16.65 -20.04
C ARG A 53 6.88 -17.11 -21.39
N GLY A 54 5.56 -17.04 -21.56
CA GLY A 54 4.91 -17.17 -22.87
C GLY A 54 3.51 -17.79 -22.88
N TYR A 55 3.14 -18.56 -21.85
CA TYR A 55 1.83 -19.23 -21.77
C TYR A 55 0.85 -18.57 -20.78
N CYS A 56 1.33 -17.58 -20.03
CA CYS A 56 0.55 -16.96 -18.98
C CYS A 56 -0.35 -15.85 -19.53
N PRO A 57 -1.63 -15.83 -19.14
CA PRO A 57 -2.55 -14.81 -19.57
C PRO A 57 -2.11 -13.41 -19.11
N THR A 58 -2.24 -12.42 -20.00
CA THR A 58 -1.93 -11.00 -19.72
C THR A 58 -3.17 -10.20 -19.28
N TYR A 59 -4.28 -10.86 -18.94
CA TYR A 59 -5.54 -10.20 -18.59
C TYR A 59 -5.54 -9.71 -17.13
N SER A 60 -6.41 -8.74 -16.85
CA SER A 60 -6.63 -8.16 -15.52
C SER A 60 -6.95 -9.26 -14.50
N VAL A 61 -6.08 -9.42 -13.51
CA VAL A 61 -6.33 -10.28 -12.36
C VAL A 61 -7.33 -9.54 -11.47
N VAL A 62 -8.51 -10.11 -11.26
CA VAL A 62 -9.46 -9.58 -10.27
C VAL A 62 -8.75 -9.60 -8.92
N GLU A 63 -8.56 -8.45 -8.29
CA GLU A 63 -7.93 -8.40 -6.98
C GLU A 63 -8.74 -9.26 -5.99
N PRO A 64 -8.08 -10.16 -5.22
CA PRO A 64 -8.82 -10.96 -4.26
C PRO A 64 -9.51 -10.07 -3.23
N PRO A 65 -10.69 -10.48 -2.75
CA PRO A 65 -11.24 -9.88 -1.55
C PRO A 65 -10.25 -10.01 -0.40
N GLN A 66 -10.26 -9.04 0.50
CA GLN A 66 -9.43 -9.11 1.69
C GLN A 66 -9.95 -10.22 2.61
N ILE A 67 -9.05 -11.02 3.17
CA ILE A 67 -9.42 -12.10 4.08
C ILE A 67 -8.69 -11.99 5.41
N TRP A 68 -9.40 -12.28 6.49
CA TRP A 68 -8.83 -12.35 7.83
C TRP A 68 -9.24 -13.65 8.51
N LEU A 69 -8.27 -14.36 9.07
CA LEU A 69 -8.53 -15.47 9.98
C LEU A 69 -8.64 -14.92 11.39
N VAL A 70 -9.59 -15.42 12.18
CA VAL A 70 -9.83 -14.97 13.55
C VAL A 70 -9.77 -16.15 14.51
N ASP A 71 -8.98 -16.04 15.57
CA ASP A 71 -8.89 -17.08 16.60
C ASP A 71 -9.91 -16.88 17.74
N ASN A 72 -9.97 -17.84 18.67
CA ASN A 72 -10.89 -17.81 19.80
C ASN A 72 -10.60 -16.71 20.85
N ARG A 73 -9.47 -15.99 20.71
CA ARG A 73 -9.12 -14.83 21.54
C ARG A 73 -9.46 -13.52 20.83
N GLY A 74 -10.02 -13.58 19.61
CA GLY A 74 -10.31 -12.41 18.79
C GLY A 74 -9.09 -11.82 18.10
N ARG A 75 -7.94 -12.52 18.08
CA ARG A 75 -6.79 -12.07 17.27
C ARG A 75 -7.11 -12.33 15.81
N ALA A 76 -6.85 -11.33 14.97
CA ALA A 76 -7.01 -11.43 13.52
C ALA A 76 -5.64 -11.50 12.84
N MET A 77 -5.53 -12.32 11.80
CA MET A 77 -4.36 -12.41 10.93
C MET A 77 -4.82 -12.42 9.47
N GLU A 78 -4.26 -11.53 8.66
CA GLU A 78 -4.38 -11.59 7.21
C GLU A 78 -3.38 -12.63 6.65
N PRO A 79 -3.85 -13.73 6.03
CA PRO A 79 -2.98 -14.71 5.43
C PRO A 79 -2.48 -14.23 4.06
N THR A 80 -1.25 -14.59 3.72
CA THR A 80 -0.75 -14.49 2.35
C THR A 80 -1.37 -15.61 1.52
N LEU A 81 -2.00 -15.27 0.39
CA LEU A 81 -2.48 -16.26 -0.56
C LEU A 81 -1.29 -16.90 -1.30
N PRO A 82 -1.23 -18.24 -1.40
CA PRO A 82 -0.22 -18.87 -2.24
C PRO A 82 -0.47 -18.53 -3.71
N THR A 83 0.57 -18.54 -4.53
CA THR A 83 0.44 -18.39 -5.98
C THR A 83 0.34 -19.75 -6.67
N GLY A 84 -0.55 -19.89 -7.65
CA GLY A 84 -0.60 -21.06 -8.54
C GLY A 84 0.22 -20.86 -9.81
N GLU A 85 -0.17 -21.58 -10.87
CA GLU A 85 0.40 -21.42 -12.20
C GLU A 85 0.45 -19.93 -12.59
N CYS A 86 1.51 -19.56 -13.33
CA CYS A 86 1.73 -18.20 -13.79
C CYS A 86 2.00 -17.14 -12.71
N GLY A 87 2.19 -17.54 -11.45
CA GLY A 87 2.42 -16.60 -10.35
C GLY A 87 1.16 -15.81 -9.97
N LEU A 88 -0.01 -16.25 -10.43
CA LEU A 88 -1.29 -15.67 -10.05
C LEU A 88 -1.70 -16.16 -8.67
N LEU A 89 -2.39 -15.32 -7.90
CA LEU A 89 -2.91 -15.70 -6.59
C LEU A 89 -3.88 -16.89 -6.72
N ASN A 90 -3.79 -17.84 -5.80
CA ASN A 90 -4.67 -18.98 -5.74
C ASN A 90 -5.87 -18.66 -4.84
N TYR A 91 -7.06 -18.64 -5.44
CA TYR A 91 -8.31 -18.28 -4.79
C TYR A 91 -9.03 -19.48 -4.14
N SER A 92 -8.46 -20.69 -4.18
CA SER A 92 -9.11 -21.90 -3.64
C SER A 92 -9.49 -21.76 -2.17
N ALA A 93 -8.64 -21.14 -1.34
CA ALA A 93 -8.96 -20.92 0.07
C ALA A 93 -10.16 -19.98 0.26
N ILE A 94 -10.30 -18.95 -0.58
CA ILE A 94 -11.43 -18.02 -0.54
C ILE A 94 -12.73 -18.73 -0.96
N ALA A 95 -12.66 -19.58 -1.98
CA ALA A 95 -13.79 -20.40 -2.41
C ALA A 95 -14.25 -21.35 -1.29
N GLU A 96 -13.30 -21.96 -0.57
CA GLU A 96 -13.59 -22.83 0.56
C GLU A 96 -14.21 -22.06 1.75
N ILE A 97 -13.69 -20.86 2.07
CA ILE A 97 -14.28 -19.99 3.10
C ILE A 97 -15.74 -19.67 2.75
N ARG A 98 -16.03 -19.31 1.50
CA ARG A 98 -17.39 -18.97 1.04
C ARG A 98 -18.36 -20.16 1.03
N ALA A 99 -17.87 -21.39 1.17
CA ALA A 99 -18.70 -22.58 1.29
C ALA A 99 -19.08 -22.90 2.75
N LEU A 100 -18.46 -22.24 3.73
CA LEU A 100 -18.79 -22.36 5.15
C LEU A 100 -20.09 -21.62 5.50
N ASP A 101 -20.55 -21.82 6.74
CA ASP A 101 -21.75 -21.14 7.23
C ASP A 101 -21.45 -19.65 7.46
N MET A 102 -22.11 -18.79 6.68
CA MET A 102 -22.09 -17.35 6.94
C MET A 102 -22.94 -17.06 8.18
N VAL A 103 -22.31 -16.55 9.24
CA VAL A 103 -22.98 -16.30 10.53
C VAL A 103 -23.37 -14.84 10.71
N THR A 104 -22.60 -13.90 10.16
CA THR A 104 -22.89 -12.47 10.20
C THR A 104 -22.44 -11.78 8.93
N GLU A 105 -23.16 -10.71 8.59
CA GLU A 105 -22.80 -9.75 7.55
C GLU A 105 -22.91 -8.36 8.15
N PHE A 106 -21.87 -7.53 7.92
CA PHE A 106 -21.89 -6.11 8.24
C PHE A 106 -21.57 -5.31 6.98
N GLU A 107 -22.33 -4.24 6.76
CA GLU A 107 -21.99 -3.22 5.77
C GLU A 107 -21.30 -2.06 6.47
N HIS A 108 -20.18 -1.63 5.92
CA HIS A 108 -19.37 -0.54 6.45
C HIS A 108 -19.26 0.55 5.40
N ASP A 109 -19.57 1.78 5.79
CA ASP A 109 -19.34 2.97 4.97
C ASP A 109 -18.04 3.64 5.40
N VAL A 110 -17.00 3.54 4.59
CA VAL A 110 -15.73 4.24 4.86
C VAL A 110 -15.62 5.46 3.98
N SER A 111 -15.33 6.62 4.57
CA SER A 111 -15.16 7.85 3.80
C SER A 111 -14.03 7.72 2.77
N VAL A 112 -14.31 8.02 1.50
CA VAL A 112 -13.40 7.93 0.33
C VAL A 112 -12.08 8.66 0.56
N ILE A 113 -12.08 9.70 1.40
CA ILE A 113 -10.88 10.44 1.81
C ILE A 113 -9.80 9.50 2.41
N SER A 114 -10.20 8.35 2.98
CA SER A 114 -9.30 7.37 3.58
C SER A 114 -8.97 6.15 2.71
N TYR A 115 -9.88 5.63 1.88
CA TYR A 115 -9.69 4.28 1.30
C TYR A 115 -9.07 4.27 -0.11
N ASP A 116 -9.67 4.98 -1.08
CA ASP A 116 -9.14 5.01 -2.45
C ASP A 116 -7.87 5.85 -2.52
N ARG A 117 -7.77 6.89 -1.70
CA ARG A 117 -6.54 7.65 -1.61
C ARG A 117 -5.42 6.85 -0.98
N GLN A 118 -5.65 5.89 -0.07
CA GLN A 118 -4.59 5.04 0.49
C GLN A 118 -4.18 3.88 -0.42
N ARG A 119 -5.11 3.29 -1.20
CA ARG A 119 -4.79 2.21 -2.15
C ARG A 119 -4.07 2.69 -3.41
N VAL A 120 -4.28 3.96 -3.79
CA VAL A 120 -3.68 4.57 -4.99
C VAL A 120 -2.68 5.68 -4.64
N SER A 121 -2.56 6.08 -3.37
CA SER A 121 -1.52 7.02 -2.97
C SER A 121 -0.17 6.34 -3.10
N SER A 122 0.68 6.95 -3.91
CA SER A 122 2.12 6.75 -3.89
C SER A 122 2.77 7.07 -2.53
N CYS A 123 2.02 7.21 -1.42
CA CYS A 123 2.53 7.58 -0.10
C CYS A 123 1.89 6.74 1.01
N SER A 124 2.64 6.51 2.10
CA SER A 124 2.18 5.83 3.32
C SER A 124 1.85 6.86 4.41
N PRO A 125 0.76 6.68 5.20
CA PRO A 125 0.48 7.54 6.36
C PRO A 125 1.43 7.29 7.54
N HIS A 126 2.30 6.27 7.45
CA HIS A 126 3.36 6.03 8.43
C HIS A 126 4.64 6.78 8.03
N TYR A 127 5.02 7.76 8.85
CA TYR A 127 6.27 8.48 8.66
C TYR A 127 7.47 7.54 8.78
N SER A 128 8.40 7.64 7.84
CA SER A 128 9.70 6.96 7.87
C SER A 128 10.80 8.01 7.83
N GLU A 129 11.86 7.79 8.61
CA GLU A 129 13.03 8.66 8.56
C GLU A 129 13.72 8.58 7.20
N VAL A 130 14.17 9.74 6.72
CA VAL A 130 14.84 9.88 5.43
C VAL A 130 16.21 9.20 5.45
N LEU A 131 16.49 8.41 4.42
CA LEU A 131 17.79 7.78 4.22
C LEU A 131 18.62 8.58 3.21
N LEU A 132 19.70 9.22 3.67
CA LEU A 132 20.57 10.02 2.80
C LEU A 132 21.59 9.15 2.06
N GLY A 133 21.74 9.41 0.75
CA GLY A 133 22.83 8.91 -0.06
C GLY A 133 23.81 9.99 -0.51
N SER A 134 24.79 9.60 -1.32
CA SER A 134 25.79 10.51 -1.90
C SER A 134 25.68 10.66 -3.41
N GLU A 135 24.96 9.77 -4.08
CA GLU A 135 24.79 9.78 -5.54
C GLU A 135 23.61 10.65 -5.96
N ARG A 136 23.72 11.34 -7.09
CA ARG A 136 22.61 12.12 -7.63
C ARG A 136 21.56 11.17 -8.23
N ALA A 137 20.29 11.38 -7.87
CA ALA A 137 19.17 10.72 -8.51
C ALA A 137 18.95 11.24 -9.94
N ALA A 138 18.65 10.35 -10.88
CA ALA A 138 18.23 10.67 -12.23
C ALA A 138 17.33 9.56 -12.79
N GLY A 139 16.36 9.94 -13.62
CA GLY A 139 15.43 9.00 -14.28
C GLY A 139 14.48 8.28 -13.32
N LEU A 140 14.13 8.93 -12.20
CA LEU A 140 13.20 8.36 -11.23
C LEU A 140 11.75 8.55 -11.70
N THR A 141 10.92 7.53 -11.54
CA THR A 141 9.46 7.68 -11.64
C THR A 141 8.92 8.05 -10.27
N ILE A 142 8.52 9.31 -10.08
CA ILE A 142 8.04 9.83 -8.79
C ILE A 142 6.52 9.79 -8.75
N GLY A 143 5.96 9.42 -7.60
CA GLY A 143 4.53 9.46 -7.33
C GLY A 143 3.96 10.88 -7.37
N TYR A 144 2.69 10.98 -7.72
CA TYR A 144 1.99 12.25 -7.89
C TYR A 144 1.09 12.61 -6.70
N THR A 145 0.90 11.70 -5.73
CA THR A 145 0.16 12.00 -4.49
C THR A 145 1.11 11.98 -3.30
N TYR A 146 1.00 12.99 -2.42
CA TYR A 146 1.88 13.16 -1.27
C TYR A 146 1.11 13.13 0.04
N CYS A 147 1.68 12.46 1.02
CA CYS A 147 1.23 12.45 2.41
C CYS A 147 1.92 13.61 3.13
N LEU A 148 1.14 14.43 3.80
CA LEU A 148 1.62 15.59 4.53
C LEU A 148 1.86 15.21 5.99
N PHE A 149 2.99 15.67 6.52
CA PHE A 149 3.36 15.43 7.91
C PHE A 149 3.76 16.72 8.61
N SER A 150 3.42 16.80 9.91
CA SER A 150 3.95 17.76 10.86
C SER A 150 4.80 17.00 11.89
N GLY A 151 6.12 17.12 11.79
CA GLY A 151 7.04 16.17 12.42
C GLY A 151 6.78 14.76 11.89
N THR A 152 6.36 13.84 12.77
CA THR A 152 6.00 12.46 12.41
C THR A 152 4.48 12.23 12.33
N GLU A 153 3.66 13.25 12.61
CA GLU A 153 2.21 13.15 12.60
C GLU A 153 1.67 13.37 11.19
N PHE A 154 0.84 12.43 10.72
CA PHE A 154 0.15 12.55 9.43
C PHE A 154 -0.96 13.59 9.52
N THR A 155 -0.96 14.56 8.61
CA THR A 155 -1.90 15.69 8.61
C THR A 155 -2.84 15.73 7.40
N GLY A 156 -2.57 14.93 6.36
CA GLY A 156 -3.44 14.83 5.20
C GLY A 156 -2.72 14.37 3.95
N VAL A 157 -3.40 14.52 2.81
CA VAL A 157 -2.92 14.12 1.48
C VAL A 157 -3.18 15.22 0.46
N THR A 158 -2.25 15.39 -0.48
CA THR A 158 -2.38 16.33 -1.60
C THR A 158 -3.25 15.75 -2.71
N GLY A 159 -3.74 16.63 -3.61
CA GLY A 159 -4.15 16.22 -4.96
C GLY A 159 -2.98 15.65 -5.77
N GLU A 160 -3.23 15.38 -7.05
CA GLU A 160 -2.16 15.02 -7.98
C GLU A 160 -1.26 16.23 -8.23
N ILE A 161 0.02 16.08 -7.92
CA ILE A 161 1.09 17.05 -8.14
C ILE A 161 2.21 16.32 -8.88
N GLU A 162 2.40 16.67 -10.14
CA GLU A 162 3.53 16.16 -10.92
C GLU A 162 4.77 17.01 -10.65
N ILE A 163 5.87 16.37 -10.29
CA ILE A 163 7.15 17.04 -10.07
C ILE A 163 8.25 16.37 -10.89
N SER A 164 9.23 17.17 -11.31
CA SER A 164 10.48 16.70 -11.87
C SER A 164 11.64 17.16 -10.99
N ILE A 165 12.62 16.28 -10.80
CA ILE A 165 13.83 16.57 -10.03
C ILE A 165 15.09 16.68 -10.89
N GLU A 166 14.98 16.40 -12.19
CA GLU A 166 16.14 16.26 -13.10
C GLU A 166 17.01 17.52 -13.12
N ASP A 167 16.37 18.69 -13.06
CA ASP A 167 17.02 20.00 -13.12
C ASP A 167 17.33 20.62 -11.75
N LEU A 168 16.99 19.94 -10.64
CA LEU A 168 17.23 20.50 -9.30
C LEU A 168 18.73 20.50 -8.97
N ALA A 169 19.24 21.61 -8.45
CA ALA A 169 20.62 21.69 -8.01
C ALA A 169 20.86 20.76 -6.79
N PRO A 170 22.09 20.24 -6.57
CA PRO A 170 22.43 19.58 -5.31
C PRO A 170 22.15 20.51 -4.11
N ALA A 171 21.59 19.98 -3.03
CA ALA A 171 21.41 20.75 -1.82
C ALA A 171 22.75 21.01 -1.14
N GLY A 172 22.93 22.22 -0.62
CA GLY A 172 24.08 22.54 0.22
C GLY A 172 24.02 21.85 1.59
N PRO A 173 25.10 21.92 2.39
CA PRO A 173 25.07 21.46 3.77
C PRO A 173 24.00 22.25 4.55
N CYS A 174 23.17 21.54 5.31
CA CYS A 174 22.11 22.16 6.08
C CYS A 174 21.87 21.42 7.40
N THR A 175 21.63 22.20 8.47
CA THR A 175 21.46 21.71 9.84
C THR A 175 20.07 21.98 10.42
N MET A 176 19.16 22.56 9.63
CA MET A 176 17.78 22.77 10.06
C MET A 176 16.98 21.48 9.83
N SER A 177 16.21 21.06 10.82
CA SER A 177 15.23 19.99 10.62
C SER A 177 13.95 20.60 10.06
N ALA A 178 13.39 19.98 9.03
CA ALA A 178 12.04 20.32 8.57
C ALA A 178 11.01 19.93 9.63
N THR A 179 10.07 20.83 9.89
CA THR A 179 8.90 20.54 10.73
C THR A 179 7.70 20.11 9.89
N ARG A 180 7.71 20.39 8.59
CA ARG A 180 6.65 19.98 7.67
C ARG A 180 7.25 19.31 6.44
N THR A 181 6.72 18.15 6.10
CA THR A 181 7.20 17.38 4.95
C THR A 181 6.04 16.84 4.11
N ALA A 182 6.26 16.77 2.80
CA ALA A 182 5.42 16.03 1.88
C ALA A 182 6.17 14.77 1.44
N VAL A 183 5.56 13.60 1.58
CA VAL A 183 6.20 12.31 1.29
C VAL A 183 5.41 11.56 0.25
N THR A 184 6.09 11.05 -0.76
CA THR A 184 5.57 10.09 -1.74
C THR A 184 6.58 8.96 -1.92
N THR A 185 6.47 8.19 -2.98
CA THR A 185 7.40 7.13 -3.36
C THR A 185 7.99 7.42 -4.73
N TYR A 186 9.13 6.82 -5.01
CA TYR A 186 9.67 6.76 -6.34
C TYR A 186 10.04 5.32 -6.68
N ALA A 187 10.04 5.00 -7.97
CA ALA A 187 10.61 3.76 -8.49
C ALA A 187 11.91 4.06 -9.25
N ALA A 188 12.97 3.31 -8.94
CA ALA A 188 14.24 3.32 -9.68
C ALA A 188 14.53 1.96 -10.31
N GLY A 189 14.93 2.00 -11.59
CA GLY A 189 15.46 0.84 -12.31
C GLY A 189 14.52 -0.36 -12.45
N TRP A 190 15.04 -1.45 -12.99
CA TRP A 190 14.35 -2.75 -13.04
C TRP A 190 15.25 -3.86 -12.47
N PRO A 191 14.78 -4.72 -11.54
CA PRO A 191 13.44 -4.71 -10.94
C PRO A 191 13.18 -3.44 -10.12
N SER A 192 11.94 -2.97 -10.12
CA SER A 192 11.54 -1.71 -9.50
C SER A 192 11.82 -1.74 -7.99
N ASN A 193 12.74 -0.88 -7.55
CA ASN A 193 12.96 -0.63 -6.13
C ASN A 193 12.13 0.60 -5.73
N ILE A 194 11.02 0.37 -5.03
CA ILE A 194 10.13 1.44 -4.57
C ILE A 194 10.61 1.93 -3.21
N ARG A 195 10.89 3.22 -3.09
CA ARG A 195 11.41 3.87 -1.88
C ARG A 195 10.74 5.22 -1.67
N ASN A 196 10.89 5.82 -0.49
CA ASN A 196 10.27 7.12 -0.24
C ASN A 196 10.98 8.25 -0.96
N PHE A 197 10.20 9.25 -1.32
CA PHE A 197 10.64 10.54 -1.79
C PHE A 197 10.07 11.61 -0.87
N THR A 198 10.93 12.35 -0.19
CA THR A 198 10.55 13.35 0.81
C THR A 198 10.88 14.75 0.33
N ILE A 199 9.91 15.66 0.42
CA ILE A 199 10.10 17.09 0.22
C ILE A 199 9.96 17.77 1.58
N GLU A 200 10.97 18.55 1.95
CA GLU A 200 10.91 19.44 3.09
C GLU A 200 10.18 20.72 2.69
N LEU A 201 9.02 20.99 3.30
CA LEU A 201 8.20 22.17 3.00
C LEU A 201 8.66 23.42 3.76
N ASP A 202 9.53 23.22 4.75
CA ASP A 202 10.22 24.24 5.52
C ASP A 202 11.66 23.78 5.84
N GLY A 203 12.36 24.50 6.73
CA GLY A 203 13.75 24.19 7.06
C GLY A 203 14.67 24.33 5.83
N CYS A 204 15.37 23.25 5.49
CA CYS A 204 16.36 23.23 4.40
C CYS A 204 15.73 23.19 3.00
N ARG A 205 14.43 22.91 2.90
CA ARG A 205 13.69 22.90 1.63
C ARG A 205 14.32 21.98 0.58
N ARG A 206 14.62 20.74 0.96
CA ARG A 206 15.23 19.73 0.09
C ARG A 206 14.19 18.78 -0.49
N ALA A 207 14.44 18.32 -1.70
CA ALA A 207 13.82 17.14 -2.31
C ALA A 207 14.78 15.96 -2.15
N ILE A 208 14.34 14.89 -1.49
CA ILE A 208 15.20 13.81 -1.03
C ILE A 208 14.59 12.46 -1.44
N PRO A 209 15.08 11.86 -2.54
CA PRO A 209 14.84 10.44 -2.82
C PRO A 209 15.70 9.60 -1.87
N ASP A 210 15.08 8.72 -1.09
CA ASP A 210 15.78 7.82 -0.16
C ASP A 210 16.90 7.04 -0.84
N GLY A 211 18.12 7.09 -0.29
CA GLY A 211 19.31 6.45 -0.84
C GLY A 211 20.08 7.32 -1.85
N TYR A 212 19.60 8.52 -2.16
CA TYR A 212 20.28 9.50 -3.03
C TYR A 212 20.65 10.77 -2.27
N ALA A 213 21.52 11.57 -2.90
CA ALA A 213 21.93 12.88 -2.42
C ALA A 213 20.74 13.86 -2.47
N PRO A 214 20.51 14.65 -1.40
CA PRO A 214 19.49 15.68 -1.39
C PRO A 214 19.66 16.71 -2.50
N LEU A 215 18.54 17.12 -3.08
CA LEU A 215 18.43 18.16 -4.09
C LEU A 215 17.76 19.39 -3.47
N GLN A 216 18.13 20.58 -3.92
CA GLN A 216 17.51 21.81 -3.46
C GLN A 216 16.17 21.99 -4.17
N ALA A 217 15.06 22.02 -3.42
CA ALA A 217 13.75 22.31 -3.99
C ALA A 217 13.69 23.77 -4.44
N THR A 218 13.06 24.02 -5.60
CA THR A 218 12.78 25.37 -6.09
C THR A 218 11.54 25.94 -5.40
N ASP A 219 11.40 27.27 -5.39
CA ASP A 219 10.17 27.90 -4.88
C ASP A 219 8.94 27.49 -5.70
N GLU A 220 9.10 27.23 -7.00
CA GLU A 220 8.03 26.70 -7.87
C GLU A 220 7.56 25.32 -7.42
N LEU A 221 8.48 24.39 -7.13
CA LEU A 221 8.14 23.05 -6.61
C LEU A 221 7.42 23.17 -5.26
N LEU A 222 7.92 24.02 -4.37
CA LEU A 222 7.32 24.21 -3.04
C LEU A 222 5.94 24.87 -3.10
N ALA A 223 5.70 25.74 -4.09
CA ALA A 223 4.42 26.42 -4.28
C ALA A 223 3.26 25.45 -4.56
N ALA A 224 3.54 24.26 -5.07
CA ALA A 224 2.50 23.23 -5.30
C ALA A 224 1.85 22.68 -4.01
N PHE A 225 2.44 22.98 -2.84
CA PHE A 225 1.99 22.47 -1.54
C PHE A 225 1.31 23.54 -0.65
N TRP A 226 0.96 24.71 -1.22
CA TRP A 226 0.32 25.84 -0.52
C TRP A 226 -0.95 26.33 -1.18
#